data_AF-A0A503X0F6-F1
#
_entry.id   AF-A0A503X0F6-F1
#
_cell.length_a   1.000
_cell.length_b   1.000
_cell.length_c   1.000
_cell.angle_alpha   90.00
_cell.angle_beta   90.00
_cell.angle_gamma   90.00
#
_symmetry.space_group_name_H-M   'P 1'
#
loop_
_entity.id
_entity.type
_entity.pdbx_description
1 polymer ?
#
loop_
_entity_poly.entity_id
_entity_poly.type
_entity_poly.pdbx_seq_one_letter_code
_entity_poly.pdbx_strand_id
1 'polypeptide(L)'
;MKYDFDYEFKPVGDILASQHRTCGVDAFVLVYLRAERQIRKLLTFLVYQSSAFIERDGPALRQTLHDAKNLSFPMFDKGIADLAGVGLQVMIGADYERLVTTLKRAKRYRDKLFHGQLPDQFVSTAEFTAVIDEIREWCRLLAEGAQREIGYDGVQPDSHRKGDRAHIAQRSSARLPNLAAYAAFLKAL
;
A
#
# COMPACT_ATOMS: atom_id res chain seq x y z
N MET A 1 -1.15 -4.60 23.35
CA MET A 1 -0.63 -5.28 22.15
C MET A 1 0.03 -4.23 21.28
N LYS A 2 1.27 -4.45 20.83
CA LYS A 2 1.95 -3.55 19.89
C LYS A 2 1.22 -3.64 18.54
N TYR A 3 1.03 -2.52 17.84
CA TYR A 3 0.45 -2.55 16.50
C TYR A 3 1.55 -2.87 15.49
N ASP A 4 1.68 -4.15 15.16
CA ASP A 4 2.67 -4.71 14.25
C ASP A 4 2.00 -5.50 13.11
N PHE A 5 2.81 -6.16 12.28
CA PHE A 5 2.32 -6.93 11.14
C PHE A 5 1.33 -8.02 11.57
N ASP A 6 1.60 -8.74 12.65
CA ASP A 6 0.73 -9.81 13.13
C ASP A 6 -0.60 -9.24 13.63
N TYR A 7 -0.58 -8.11 14.33
CA TYR A 7 -1.81 -7.39 14.69
C TYR A 7 -2.64 -7.01 13.44
N GLU A 8 -2.00 -6.46 12.42
CA GLU A 8 -2.65 -5.95 11.20
C GLU A 8 -3.36 -7.07 10.41
N PHE A 9 -2.76 -8.27 10.37
CA PHE A 9 -3.26 -9.41 9.59
C PHE A 9 -4.02 -10.46 10.42
N LYS A 10 -4.06 -10.36 11.75
CA LYS A 10 -4.85 -11.27 12.60
C LYS A 10 -6.31 -11.44 12.12
N PRO A 11 -7.06 -10.36 11.77
CA PRO A 11 -8.44 -10.52 11.33
C PRO A 11 -8.59 -11.34 10.04
N VAL A 12 -7.59 -11.37 9.17
CA VAL A 12 -7.59 -12.24 7.97
C VAL A 12 -7.55 -13.70 8.38
N GLY A 13 -6.71 -14.05 9.35
CA GLY A 13 -6.64 -15.39 9.93
C GLY A 13 -7.93 -15.80 10.63
N ASP A 14 -8.52 -14.88 11.40
CA ASP A 14 -9.80 -15.12 12.10
C ASP A 14 -10.94 -15.44 11.11
N ILE A 15 -11.00 -14.73 9.97
CA ILE A 15 -11.99 -14.99 8.91
C ILE A 15 -11.74 -16.36 8.26
N LEU A 16 -10.50 -16.69 7.92
CA LEU A 16 -10.15 -17.98 7.31
C LEU A 16 -10.46 -19.17 8.24
N ALA A 17 -10.31 -18.98 9.55
CA ALA A 17 -10.65 -19.99 10.56
C ALA A 17 -12.15 -20.12 10.82
N SER A 18 -12.98 -19.21 10.27
CA SER A 18 -14.43 -19.26 10.45
C SER A 18 -15.07 -20.39 9.63
N GLN A 19 -16.24 -20.86 10.08
CA GLN A 19 -17.02 -21.89 9.38
C GLN A 19 -17.94 -21.30 8.28
N HIS A 20 -17.79 -20.01 7.95
CA HIS A 20 -18.62 -19.36 6.94
C HIS A 20 -18.24 -19.82 5.52
N ARG A 21 -19.24 -20.06 4.68
CA ARG A 21 -19.05 -20.48 3.29
C ARG A 21 -18.25 -19.48 2.44
N THR A 22 -18.28 -18.20 2.82
CA THR A 22 -17.62 -17.08 2.11
C THR A 22 -16.23 -16.74 2.66
N CYS A 23 -15.71 -17.48 3.65
CA CYS A 23 -14.48 -17.13 4.36
C CYS A 23 -13.29 -16.81 3.44
N GLY A 24 -13.11 -17.56 2.34
CA GLY A 24 -12.06 -17.30 1.36
C GLY A 24 -12.19 -15.94 0.67
N VAL A 25 -13.41 -15.59 0.23
CA VAL A 25 -13.70 -14.30 -0.42
C VAL A 25 -13.56 -13.15 0.59
N ASP A 26 -14.11 -13.31 1.79
CA ASP A 26 -14.10 -12.28 2.82
C ASP A 26 -12.66 -11.96 3.28
N ALA A 27 -11.85 -13.00 3.51
CA ALA A 27 -10.44 -12.87 3.85
C ALA A 27 -9.64 -12.27 2.69
N PHE A 28 -9.94 -12.66 1.45
CA PHE A 28 -9.32 -12.11 0.25
C PHE A 28 -9.57 -10.61 0.09
N VAL A 29 -10.82 -10.18 0.25
CA VAL A 29 -11.18 -8.77 0.15
C VAL A 29 -10.43 -7.96 1.20
N LEU A 30 -10.40 -8.45 2.44
CA LEU A 30 -9.72 -7.77 3.53
C LEU A 30 -8.20 -7.67 3.28
N VAL A 31 -7.54 -8.77 2.91
CA VAL A 31 -6.07 -8.76 2.70
C VAL A 31 -5.69 -7.85 1.53
N TYR A 32 -6.50 -7.81 0.46
CA TYR A 32 -6.26 -6.95 -0.68
C TYR A 32 -6.40 -5.47 -0.31
N LEU A 33 -7.43 -5.10 0.47
CA LEU A 33 -7.59 -3.74 0.99
C LEU A 33 -6.41 -3.32 1.89
N ARG A 34 -5.85 -4.25 2.68
CA ARG A 34 -4.68 -4.02 3.52
C ARG A 34 -3.43 -3.73 2.68
N ALA A 35 -3.20 -4.50 1.61
CA ALA A 35 -2.09 -4.26 0.69
C ALA A 35 -2.18 -2.87 0.01
N GLU A 36 -3.37 -2.50 -0.47
CA GLU A 36 -3.56 -1.16 -1.04
C GLU A 36 -3.37 -0.05 -0.01
N ARG A 37 -3.86 -0.26 1.22
CA ARG A 37 -3.69 0.70 2.33
C ARG A 37 -2.21 0.88 2.68
N GLN A 38 -1.43 -0.20 2.73
CA GLN A 38 -0.01 -0.14 3.05
C GLN A 38 0.73 0.79 2.08
N ILE A 39 0.52 0.62 0.78
CA ILE A 39 1.18 1.43 -0.26
C ILE A 39 0.75 2.90 -0.18
N ARG A 40 -0.55 3.17 0.03
CA ARG A 40 -1.02 4.54 0.25
C ARG A 40 -0.34 5.18 1.46
N LYS A 41 -0.18 4.43 2.56
CA LYS A 41 0.49 4.92 3.77
C LYS A 41 1.98 5.16 3.57
N LEU A 42 2.68 4.32 2.80
CA LEU A 42 4.08 4.57 2.42
C LEU A 42 4.22 5.89 1.64
N LEU A 43 3.37 6.11 0.63
CA LEU A 43 3.41 7.38 -0.11
C LEU A 43 3.08 8.57 0.82
N THR A 44 2.04 8.47 1.64
CA THR A 44 1.68 9.52 2.60
C THR A 44 2.85 9.83 3.53
N PHE A 45 3.51 8.83 4.09
CA PHE A 45 4.70 9.02 4.92
C PHE A 45 5.79 9.81 4.18
N LEU A 46 6.08 9.46 2.92
CA LEU A 46 7.07 10.16 2.11
C LEU A 46 6.69 11.61 1.80
N VAL A 47 5.42 11.88 1.51
CA VAL A 47 4.89 13.24 1.32
C VAL A 47 5.12 14.07 2.59
N TYR A 48 4.79 13.51 3.75
CA TYR A 48 5.00 14.15 5.04
C TYR A 48 6.47 14.32 5.42
N GLN A 49 7.44 13.78 4.68
CA GLN A 49 8.85 14.11 4.91
C GLN A 49 9.22 15.51 4.38
N SER A 50 8.42 16.09 3.48
CA SER A 50 8.62 17.47 3.05
C SER A 50 8.44 18.46 4.21
N SER A 51 9.34 19.43 4.34
CA SER A 51 9.20 20.52 5.32
C SER A 51 7.99 21.43 5.07
N ALA A 52 7.39 21.36 3.87
CA ALA A 52 6.22 22.13 3.50
C ALA A 52 4.93 21.66 4.17
N PHE A 53 4.93 20.45 4.76
CA PHE A 53 3.73 19.83 5.31
C PHE A 53 3.87 19.43 6.77
N ILE A 54 2.81 19.69 7.52
CA ILE A 54 2.58 19.28 8.90
C ILE A 54 1.22 18.59 9.01
N GLU A 55 0.91 17.99 10.17
CA GLU A 55 -0.33 17.24 10.39
C GLU A 55 -1.60 18.03 10.06
N ARG A 56 -1.59 19.34 10.33
CA ARG A 56 -2.71 20.25 10.05
C ARG A 56 -3.05 20.38 8.56
N ASP A 57 -2.12 20.08 7.66
CA ASP A 57 -2.34 20.13 6.21
C ASP A 57 -3.09 18.90 5.67
N GLY A 58 -3.35 17.90 6.54
CA GLY A 58 -4.00 16.64 6.17
C GLY A 58 -5.31 16.79 5.39
N PRO A 59 -6.23 17.72 5.70
CA PRO A 59 -7.42 17.97 4.88
C PRO A 59 -7.08 18.42 3.44
N ALA A 60 -6.14 19.36 3.28
CA ALA A 60 -5.76 19.89 1.97
C ALA A 60 -5.02 18.85 1.12
N LEU A 61 -4.12 18.08 1.73
CA LEU A 61 -3.43 16.98 1.06
C LEU A 61 -4.39 15.88 0.62
N ARG A 62 -5.38 15.53 1.45
CA ARG A 62 -6.43 14.55 1.10
C ARG A 62 -7.30 15.04 -0.05
N GLN A 63 -7.71 16.32 -0.03
CA GLN A 63 -8.49 16.89 -1.13
C GLN A 63 -7.67 16.88 -2.44
N THR A 64 -6.40 17.25 -2.38
CA THR A 64 -5.51 17.23 -3.55
C THR A 64 -5.32 15.81 -4.11
N LEU A 65 -5.22 14.80 -3.24
CA LEU A 65 -5.16 13.40 -3.63
C LEU A 65 -6.48 12.92 -4.26
N HIS A 66 -7.61 13.34 -3.72
CA HIS A 66 -8.94 13.04 -4.26
C HIS A 66 -9.14 13.63 -5.66
N ASP A 67 -8.66 14.86 -5.87
CA ASP A 67 -8.80 15.57 -7.15
C ASP A 67 -7.84 15.06 -8.23
N ALA A 68 -6.79 14.33 -7.83
CA ALA A 68 -5.90 13.63 -8.74
C ALA A 68 -6.61 12.43 -9.36
N LYS A 69 -6.76 12.45 -10.68
CA LYS A 69 -7.42 11.37 -11.43
C LYS A 69 -6.44 10.24 -11.73
N ASN A 70 -6.97 9.03 -11.86
CA ASN A 70 -6.27 7.84 -12.37
C ASN A 70 -5.13 7.28 -11.51
N LEU A 71 -5.03 7.64 -10.24
CA LEU A 71 -4.04 7.07 -9.34
C LEU A 71 -4.22 5.56 -9.19
N SER A 72 -3.22 4.82 -9.69
CA SER A 72 -3.19 3.36 -9.70
C SER A 72 -1.97 2.84 -8.95
N PHE A 73 -1.93 1.54 -8.67
CA PHE A 73 -0.79 0.91 -7.99
C PHE A 73 0.58 1.24 -8.65
N PRO A 74 0.75 1.13 -9.98
CA PRO A 74 2.01 1.53 -10.63
C PRO A 74 2.39 3.00 -10.41
N MET A 75 1.39 3.89 -10.32
CA MET A 75 1.62 5.30 -10.02
C MET A 75 2.11 5.52 -8.59
N PHE A 76 1.56 4.76 -7.62
CA PHE A 76 2.07 4.79 -6.25
C PHE A 76 3.51 4.27 -6.16
N ASP A 77 3.85 3.18 -6.87
CA ASP A 77 5.24 2.66 -6.95
C ASP A 77 6.20 3.74 -7.49
N LYS A 78 5.83 4.36 -8.62
CA LYS A 78 6.60 5.48 -9.20
C LYS A 78 6.76 6.65 -8.23
N GLY A 79 5.70 7.03 -7.53
CA GLY A 79 5.74 8.12 -6.56
C GLY A 79 6.61 7.80 -5.33
N ILE A 80 6.55 6.55 -4.85
CA ILE A 80 7.43 6.06 -3.79
C ILE A 80 8.89 6.09 -4.27
N ALA A 81 9.19 5.59 -5.46
CA ALA A 81 10.54 5.62 -6.02
C ALA A 81 11.08 7.05 -6.16
N ASP A 82 10.27 8.00 -6.62
CA ASP A 82 10.68 9.41 -6.79
C ASP A 82 10.97 10.09 -5.45
N LEU A 83 10.15 9.84 -4.42
CA LEU A 83 10.31 10.48 -3.11
C LEU A 83 11.29 9.76 -2.17
N ALA A 84 11.41 8.43 -2.25
CA ALA A 84 12.33 7.64 -1.45
C ALA A 84 13.72 7.54 -2.08
N GLY A 85 13.82 7.66 -3.41
CA GLY A 85 15.04 7.34 -4.17
C GLY A 85 15.26 5.84 -4.36
N VAL A 86 14.29 5.01 -3.97
CA VAL A 86 14.31 3.55 -4.06
C VAL A 86 12.89 3.03 -4.30
N GLY A 87 12.74 2.13 -5.27
CA GLY A 87 11.43 1.58 -5.67
C GLY A 87 11.02 0.33 -4.90
N LEU A 88 9.76 -0.10 -5.09
CA LEU A 88 9.23 -1.28 -4.40
C LEU A 88 9.99 -2.57 -4.76
N GLN A 89 10.54 -2.67 -5.97
CA GLN A 89 11.37 -3.81 -6.39
C GLN A 89 12.57 -4.02 -5.48
N VAL A 90 13.25 -2.95 -5.08
CA VAL A 90 14.41 -3.04 -4.19
C VAL A 90 13.96 -3.37 -2.77
N MET A 91 12.84 -2.79 -2.30
CA MET A 91 12.33 -3.05 -0.95
C MET A 91 11.92 -4.52 -0.77
N ILE A 92 11.26 -5.10 -1.78
CA ILE A 92 10.77 -6.49 -1.74
C ILE A 92 11.85 -7.49 -2.11
N GLY A 93 12.75 -7.13 -3.03
CA GLY A 93 13.86 -7.98 -3.46
C GLY A 93 13.46 -9.06 -4.46
N ALA A 94 14.04 -10.25 -4.31
CA ALA A 94 13.98 -11.32 -5.33
C ALA A 94 12.55 -11.77 -5.68
N ASP A 95 11.61 -11.65 -4.74
CA ASP A 95 10.22 -12.07 -4.92
C ASP A 95 9.33 -11.03 -5.61
N TYR A 96 9.84 -9.83 -5.92
CA TYR A 96 9.04 -8.73 -6.47
C TYR A 96 8.22 -9.14 -7.70
N GLU A 97 8.84 -9.75 -8.71
CA GLU A 97 8.17 -10.11 -9.97
C GLU A 97 7.05 -11.13 -9.79
N ARG A 98 7.29 -12.12 -8.92
CA ARG A 98 6.31 -13.16 -8.58
C ARG A 98 5.12 -12.55 -7.86
N LEU A 99 5.39 -11.73 -6.84
CA LEU A 99 4.35 -11.17 -5.99
C LEU A 99 3.56 -10.04 -6.67
N VAL A 100 4.20 -9.18 -7.49
CA VAL A 100 3.49 -8.17 -8.28
C VAL A 100 2.58 -8.80 -9.33
N THR A 101 2.97 -9.96 -9.88
CA THR A 101 2.11 -10.75 -10.76
C THR A 101 0.88 -11.27 -10.02
N THR A 102 1.05 -11.75 -8.79
CA THR A 102 -0.07 -12.15 -7.93
C THR A 102 -0.99 -10.97 -7.60
N LEU A 103 -0.45 -9.78 -7.28
CA LEU A 103 -1.26 -8.58 -7.06
C LEU A 103 -2.07 -8.17 -8.30
N LYS A 104 -1.48 -8.23 -9.50
CA LYS A 104 -2.21 -7.97 -10.76
C LYS A 104 -3.36 -8.97 -10.98
N ARG A 105 -3.14 -10.24 -10.63
CA ARG A 105 -4.21 -11.26 -10.63
C ARG A 105 -5.29 -10.95 -9.59
N ALA A 106 -4.89 -10.64 -8.36
CA ALA A 106 -5.79 -10.27 -7.27
C ALA A 106 -6.66 -9.06 -7.62
N LYS A 107 -6.10 -8.03 -8.26
CA LYS A 107 -6.87 -6.88 -8.74
C LYS A 107 -8.03 -7.32 -9.65
N ARG A 108 -7.78 -8.23 -10.59
CA ARG A 108 -8.83 -8.77 -11.48
C ARG A 108 -9.92 -9.49 -10.69
N TYR A 109 -9.56 -10.25 -9.67
CA TYR A 109 -10.55 -10.93 -8.80
C TYR A 109 -11.39 -9.92 -8.03
N ARG A 110 -10.74 -8.93 -7.40
CA ARG A 110 -11.41 -7.84 -6.70
C ARG A 110 -12.37 -7.09 -7.62
N ASP A 111 -11.94 -6.74 -8.83
CA ASP A 111 -12.79 -6.00 -9.76
C ASP A 111 -14.02 -6.82 -10.13
N LYS A 112 -13.88 -8.12 -10.46
CA LYS A 112 -15.04 -8.96 -10.76
C LYS A 112 -15.99 -9.08 -9.56
N LEU A 113 -15.46 -9.41 -8.39
CA LEU A 113 -16.24 -9.53 -7.15
C LEU A 113 -17.04 -8.25 -6.84
N PHE A 114 -16.42 -7.08 -6.98
CA PHE A 114 -17.07 -5.79 -6.66
C PHE A 114 -18.05 -5.32 -7.74
N HIS A 115 -17.95 -5.81 -8.98
CA HIS A 115 -18.95 -5.57 -10.02
C HIS A 115 -20.09 -6.61 -10.00
N GLY A 116 -20.15 -7.46 -8.97
CA GLY A 116 -21.16 -8.53 -8.87
C GLY A 116 -20.98 -9.64 -9.91
N GLN A 117 -19.88 -9.61 -10.66
CA GLN A 117 -19.53 -10.66 -11.60
C GLN A 117 -18.85 -11.77 -10.81
N LEU A 118 -19.45 -12.96 -10.82
CA LEU A 118 -18.73 -14.15 -10.39
C LEU A 118 -17.52 -14.27 -11.31
N PRO A 119 -16.28 -14.20 -10.78
CA PRO A 119 -15.08 -14.32 -11.59
C PRO A 119 -15.23 -15.58 -12.41
N ASP A 120 -15.31 -15.40 -13.72
CA ASP A 120 -15.80 -16.33 -14.72
C ASP A 120 -15.39 -17.76 -14.34
N GLN A 121 -16.31 -18.49 -13.69
CA GLN A 121 -16.18 -19.86 -13.17
C GLN A 121 -15.19 -20.08 -11.99
N PHE A 122 -15.74 -20.07 -10.77
CA PHE A 122 -15.28 -20.80 -9.58
C PHE A 122 -13.83 -20.62 -9.08
N VAL A 123 -13.39 -19.40 -8.76
CA VAL A 123 -12.21 -19.23 -7.87
C VAL A 123 -12.53 -19.94 -6.55
N SER A 124 -11.82 -21.04 -6.29
CA SER A 124 -12.06 -21.88 -5.11
C SER A 124 -11.56 -21.20 -3.84
N THR A 125 -12.07 -21.62 -2.67
CA THR A 125 -11.51 -21.18 -1.39
C THR A 125 -10.01 -21.45 -1.31
N ALA A 126 -9.54 -22.61 -1.82
CA ALA A 126 -8.12 -22.94 -1.86
C ALA A 126 -7.31 -21.97 -2.73
N GLU A 127 -7.86 -21.55 -3.86
CA GLU A 127 -7.22 -20.54 -4.71
C GLU A 127 -7.18 -19.16 -4.03
N PHE A 128 -8.28 -18.75 -3.37
CA PHE A 128 -8.26 -17.54 -2.56
C PHE A 128 -7.23 -17.62 -1.43
N THR A 129 -7.13 -18.74 -0.72
CA THR A 129 -6.13 -18.94 0.34
C THR A 129 -4.71 -18.78 -0.22
N ALA A 130 -4.40 -19.41 -1.36
CA ALA A 130 -3.09 -19.26 -1.99
C ALA A 130 -2.79 -17.80 -2.38
N VAL A 131 -3.78 -17.08 -2.93
CA VAL A 131 -3.64 -15.65 -3.24
C VAL A 131 -3.48 -14.81 -1.97
N ILE A 132 -4.21 -15.13 -0.90
CA ILE A 132 -4.11 -14.43 0.39
C ILE A 132 -2.70 -14.57 0.95
N ASP A 133 -2.14 -15.77 0.97
CA ASP A 133 -0.79 -16.01 1.51
C ASP A 133 0.26 -15.21 0.73
N GLU A 134 0.14 -15.15 -0.59
CA GLU A 134 1.01 -14.34 -1.44
C GLU A 134 0.85 -12.82 -1.20
N ILE A 135 -0.37 -12.33 -0.99
CA ILE A 135 -0.59 -10.91 -0.65
C ILE A 135 -0.02 -10.60 0.75
N ARG A 136 -0.15 -11.52 1.70
CA ARG A 136 0.47 -11.37 3.04
C ARG A 136 1.97 -11.31 2.93
N GLU A 137 2.57 -12.19 2.11
CA GLU A 137 4.00 -12.20 1.88
C GLU A 137 4.50 -10.91 1.22
N TRP A 138 3.78 -10.41 0.22
CA TRP A 138 4.02 -9.07 -0.33
C TRP A 138 4.04 -8.01 0.76
N CYS A 139 3.01 -7.98 1.61
CA CYS A 139 2.91 -6.95 2.64
C CYS A 139 4.04 -7.07 3.67
N ARG A 140 4.46 -8.30 4.00
CA ARG A 140 5.54 -8.58 4.96
C ARG A 140 6.89 -8.12 4.42
N LEU A 141 7.26 -8.57 3.23
CA LEU A 141 8.53 -8.19 2.58
C LEU A 141 8.58 -6.68 2.34
N LEU A 142 7.47 -6.07 1.92
CA LEU A 142 7.39 -4.62 1.77
C LEU A 142 7.52 -3.89 3.11
N ALA A 143 6.89 -4.39 4.18
CA ALA A 143 7.03 -3.79 5.51
C ALA A 143 8.49 -3.81 5.99
N GLU A 144 9.15 -4.95 5.87
CA GLU A 144 10.56 -5.11 6.25
C GLU A 144 11.48 -4.25 5.38
N GLY A 145 11.30 -4.29 4.06
CA GLY A 145 12.05 -3.49 3.10
C GLY A 145 11.88 -1.99 3.32
N ALA A 146 10.64 -1.50 3.43
CA ALA A 146 10.36 -0.09 3.65
C ALA A 146 10.86 0.38 5.03
N GLN A 147 10.77 -0.46 6.07
CA GLN A 147 11.39 -0.13 7.36
C GLN A 147 12.91 0.03 7.24
N ARG A 148 13.59 -0.85 6.49
CA ARG A 148 15.04 -0.77 6.23
C ARG A 148 15.44 0.39 5.33
N GLU A 149 14.65 0.71 4.30
CA GLU A 149 15.00 1.68 3.25
C GLU A 149 14.50 3.10 3.53
N ILE A 150 13.36 3.25 4.22
CA ILE A 150 12.76 4.56 4.50
C ILE A 150 12.36 4.79 5.95
N GLY A 151 12.48 3.80 6.84
CA GLY A 151 12.21 3.96 8.28
C GLY A 151 10.72 3.90 8.64
N TYR A 152 9.89 3.42 7.72
CA TYR A 152 8.45 3.26 7.90
C TYR A 152 7.94 2.04 7.15
N ASP A 153 7.19 1.17 7.82
CA ASP A 153 6.74 -0.14 7.32
C ASP A 153 5.38 -0.12 6.57
N GLY A 154 4.69 1.02 6.57
CA GLY A 154 3.35 1.14 5.99
C GLY A 154 2.24 0.50 6.82
N VAL A 155 2.56 -0.18 7.93
CA VAL A 155 1.63 -0.87 8.83
C VAL A 155 1.34 -0.03 10.07
N GLN A 156 2.36 0.63 10.65
CA GLN A 156 2.24 1.48 11.83
C GLN A 156 1.15 2.57 11.68
N PRO A 157 0.37 2.89 12.73
CA PRO A 157 -0.79 3.79 12.62
C PRO A 157 -0.49 5.19 12.07
N ASP A 158 0.63 5.79 12.44
CA ASP A 158 0.96 7.17 12.13
C ASP A 158 1.87 7.30 10.90
N SER A 159 1.25 7.59 9.75
CA SER A 159 1.93 7.92 8.49
C SER A 159 2.22 9.41 8.32
N HIS A 160 1.86 10.28 9.27
CA HIS A 160 2.09 11.73 9.16
C HIS A 160 3.36 12.17 9.88
N ARG A 161 3.95 11.28 10.68
CA ARG A 161 5.21 11.53 11.39
C ARG A 161 6.38 11.81 10.45
N LYS A 162 7.33 12.61 10.93
CA LYS A 162 8.67 12.71 10.34
C LYS A 162 9.50 11.48 10.70
N GLY A 163 10.31 11.00 9.77
CA GLY A 163 11.37 10.03 9.99
C GLY A 163 12.70 10.72 10.32
N ASP A 164 13.73 9.92 10.65
CA ASP A 164 15.08 10.42 10.95
C ASP A 164 16.03 10.42 9.73
N ARG A 165 15.49 10.16 8.53
CA ARG A 165 16.28 10.04 7.30
C ARG A 165 16.37 11.36 6.56
N ALA A 166 17.41 12.12 6.86
CA ALA A 166 17.65 13.46 6.29
C ALA A 166 17.62 13.49 4.74
N HIS A 167 18.16 12.47 4.08
CA HIS A 167 18.17 12.39 2.61
C HIS A 167 16.77 12.26 1.99
N ILE A 168 15.84 11.56 2.67
CA ILE A 168 14.44 11.46 2.24
C ILE A 168 13.74 12.79 2.47
N ALA A 169 13.93 13.40 3.64
CA ALA A 169 13.36 14.72 3.93
C ALA A 169 13.82 15.77 2.91
N GLN A 170 15.11 15.79 2.55
CA GLN A 170 15.66 16.67 1.53
C GLN A 170 15.01 16.42 0.15
N ARG A 171 14.93 15.15 -0.27
CA ARG A 171 14.33 14.75 -1.56
C ARG A 171 12.85 15.12 -1.62
N SER A 172 12.07 14.77 -0.60
CA SER A 172 10.65 15.13 -0.51
C SER A 172 10.44 16.64 -0.47
N SER A 173 11.28 17.39 0.25
CA SER A 173 11.15 18.86 0.31
C SER A 173 11.50 19.54 -1.02
N ALA A 174 12.53 19.05 -1.72
CA ALA A 174 12.88 19.52 -3.05
C ALA A 174 11.78 19.21 -4.08
N ARG A 175 11.15 18.03 -3.97
CA ARG A 175 10.10 17.61 -4.89
C ARG A 175 8.74 18.23 -4.59
N LEU A 176 8.44 18.46 -3.32
CA LEU A 176 7.14 18.90 -2.81
C LEU A 176 7.29 20.15 -1.92
N PRO A 177 7.81 21.28 -2.43
CA PRO A 177 8.04 22.49 -1.62
C PRO A 177 6.75 23.20 -1.18
N ASN A 178 5.58 22.82 -1.72
CA ASN A 178 4.27 23.38 -1.37
C ASN A 178 3.14 22.50 -1.95
N LEU A 179 1.89 22.87 -1.64
CA LEU A 179 0.69 22.15 -2.09
C LEU A 179 0.54 22.12 -3.62
N ALA A 180 0.92 23.20 -4.32
CA ALA A 180 0.83 23.25 -5.78
C ALA A 180 1.81 22.27 -6.44
N ALA A 181 3.02 22.15 -5.89
CA ALA A 181 4.00 21.15 -6.33
C ALA A 181 3.52 19.72 -6.05
N TYR A 182 2.82 19.48 -4.93
CA TYR A 182 2.19 18.19 -4.67
C TYR A 182 1.08 17.85 -5.67
N ALA A 183 0.22 18.82 -6.00
CA ALA A 183 -0.81 18.62 -7.03
C ALA A 183 -0.18 18.33 -8.41
N ALA A 184 0.90 19.03 -8.77
CA ALA A 184 1.63 18.79 -10.01
C ALA A 184 2.32 17.42 -10.02
N PHE A 185 2.91 17.02 -8.89
CA PHE A 185 3.52 15.71 -8.69
C PHE A 185 2.49 14.60 -8.92
N LEU A 186 1.33 14.66 -8.27
CA LEU A 186 0.27 13.66 -8.45
C LEU A 186 -0.27 13.58 -9.88
N LYS A 187 -0.33 14.71 -10.60
CA LYS A 187 -0.73 14.75 -12.02
C LYS A 187 0.33 14.13 -12.95
N ALA A 188 1.59 14.09 -12.52
CA ALA A 188 2.71 13.58 -13.31
C ALA A 188 3.02 12.10 -13.01
N LEU A 189 2.41 11.51 -11.98
CA LEU A 189 2.43 10.07 -11.76
C LEU A 189 1.69 9.38 -12.90
#